data_AF-A0A923SZ97-F1
#
_entry.id   AF-A0A923SZ97-F1
#
_cell.length_a   1.000
_cell.length_b   1.000
_cell.length_c   1.000
_cell.angle_alpha   90.00
_cell.angle_beta   90.00
_cell.angle_gamma   90.00
#
_symmetry.space_group_name_H-M   'P 1'
#
loop_
_entity.id
_entity.type
_entity.pdbx_description
1 polymer ?
#
loop_
_entity_poly.entity_id
_entity_poly.type
_entity_poly.pdbx_seq_one_letter_code
_entity_poly.pdbx_strand_id
1 'polypeptide(L)'
;MLGTLGFPLAKGAHCSGAAMARSRLLESAASPPRRSRLRDQRRLPRIPTLPPRSRPARDQAMRIVGKIVGGIIGFVAFRSPFGLALGVALGHLYDQASARPPTPRFGIEFIGPLFAFAGALAKSDGRVSEPEISAAEALMGRLNLDPEQRRVAMARFTVGKQPEFNNTVPLAELRSWCRGRRDHAFIVLDLLLDLVYAEGLVVHPKLALVQKLCSALGVTEHELSALSAMKGYGPAWHRAQYQRNARPSSRDWEQPAPPPPRQPSQLDPYEVLGVANDADDATIKRAYRKLMSQHHPDKLVDAPDEVRRRSEQRAREINAAYERVREQRGLR
;
A
#
# COMPACT_ATOMS: atom_id res chain seq x y z
N MET A 1 -77.21 -19.04 -17.25
CA MET A 1 -77.23 -18.28 -15.97
C MET A 1 -75.82 -18.34 -15.41
N LEU A 2 -75.10 -17.21 -15.44
CA LEU A 2 -74.60 -16.46 -14.26
C LEU A 2 -73.58 -17.29 -13.43
N GLY A 3 -72.34 -16.88 -13.14
CA GLY A 3 -71.68 -15.57 -13.21
C GLY A 3 -70.18 -15.75 -12.85
N THR A 4 -69.27 -14.99 -13.47
CA THR A 4 -68.60 -13.79 -12.93
C THR A 4 -67.86 -13.98 -11.59
N LEU A 5 -66.53 -14.06 -11.67
CA LEU A 5 -65.61 -13.31 -10.79
C LEU A 5 -64.37 -12.92 -11.63
N GLY A 6 -64.18 -11.62 -11.82
CA GLY A 6 -62.96 -11.02 -12.34
C GLY A 6 -62.44 -9.98 -11.36
N PHE A 7 -61.15 -9.60 -11.50
CA PHE A 7 -60.51 -8.30 -11.17
C PHE A 7 -58.97 -8.48 -11.26
N PRO A 8 -58.16 -7.43 -11.54
CA PRO A 8 -58.06 -6.72 -12.81
C PRO A 8 -56.61 -6.70 -13.39
N LEU A 9 -56.52 -6.46 -14.69
CA LEU A 9 -55.29 -6.00 -15.39
C LEU A 9 -55.16 -4.48 -15.23
N ALA A 10 -54.09 -4.03 -14.59
CA ALA A 10 -53.70 -2.63 -14.54
C ALA A 10 -53.06 -2.20 -15.88
N LYS A 11 -53.73 -1.27 -16.57
CA LYS A 11 -53.21 -0.47 -17.68
C LYS A 11 -52.34 0.67 -17.12
N GLY A 12 -51.08 0.77 -17.55
CA GLY A 12 -50.34 2.04 -17.63
C GLY A 12 -50.02 2.26 -19.11
N ALA A 13 -50.57 3.22 -19.85
CA ALA A 13 -50.66 4.67 -19.67
C ALA A 13 -49.29 5.38 -19.84
N HIS A 14 -49.15 5.97 -21.02
CA HIS A 14 -48.36 7.16 -21.36
C HIS A 14 -46.83 7.05 -21.55
N CYS A 15 -46.46 6.80 -22.81
CA CYS A 15 -45.29 7.40 -23.45
C CYS A 15 -45.57 8.89 -23.72
N SER A 16 -44.78 9.82 -23.17
CA SER A 16 -44.41 11.11 -23.80
C SER A 16 -43.48 11.88 -22.86
N GLY A 17 -42.39 12.43 -23.39
CA GLY A 17 -41.67 13.53 -22.73
C GLY A 17 -40.30 13.21 -22.12
N ALA A 18 -39.33 12.75 -22.93
CA ALA A 18 -37.90 12.94 -22.61
C ALA A 18 -37.00 13.00 -23.86
N ALA A 19 -37.56 13.38 -25.01
CA ALA A 19 -36.84 13.55 -26.27
C ALA A 19 -36.78 15.03 -26.66
N MET A 20 -36.17 15.90 -25.84
CA MET A 20 -35.86 17.30 -26.22
C MET A 20 -34.91 18.01 -25.22
N ALA A 21 -33.82 17.35 -24.79
CA ALA A 21 -32.82 18.03 -23.94
C ALA A 21 -31.38 17.52 -24.08
N ARG A 22 -30.99 17.00 -25.26
CA ARG A 22 -29.63 16.45 -25.48
C ARG A 22 -29.02 16.76 -26.85
N SER A 23 -29.45 17.84 -27.51
CA SER A 23 -28.95 18.23 -28.83
C SER A 23 -28.49 19.70 -28.94
N ARG A 24 -28.06 20.33 -27.83
CA ARG A 24 -27.50 21.70 -27.84
C ARG A 24 -26.28 21.92 -26.93
N LEU A 25 -25.43 20.89 -26.78
CA LEU A 25 -24.12 21.04 -26.11
C LEU A 25 -23.00 20.28 -26.83
N LEU A 26 -23.17 19.95 -28.12
CA LEU A 26 -22.14 19.31 -28.95
C LEU A 26 -21.91 20.05 -30.27
N GLU A 27 -22.08 21.37 -30.29
CA GLU A 27 -21.82 22.19 -31.46
C GLU A 27 -21.28 23.57 -31.07
N SER A 28 -20.11 23.57 -30.43
CA SER A 28 -19.31 24.79 -30.18
C SER A 28 -17.83 24.46 -29.98
N ALA A 29 -17.29 23.57 -30.81
CA ALA A 29 -15.88 23.17 -30.75
C ALA A 29 -15.32 22.89 -32.15
N ALA A 30 -15.35 23.90 -33.02
CA ALA A 30 -14.59 23.88 -34.27
C ALA A 30 -14.25 25.31 -34.71
N SER A 31 -13.17 25.86 -34.16
CA SER A 31 -12.47 27.01 -34.74
C SER A 31 -10.99 26.94 -34.36
N PRO A 32 -10.06 26.86 -35.33
CA PRO A 32 -8.63 26.85 -35.04
C PRO A 32 -8.14 28.25 -34.62
N PRO A 33 -7.25 28.39 -33.63
CA PRO A 33 -6.70 29.68 -33.28
C PRO A 33 -5.72 30.18 -34.34
N ARG A 34 -5.93 31.42 -34.80
CA ARG A 34 -5.05 32.18 -35.69
C ARG A 34 -3.64 32.31 -35.10
N ARG A 35 -2.63 31.91 -35.89
CA ARG A 35 -1.21 32.24 -35.67
C ARG A 35 -1.01 33.76 -35.76
N SER A 36 -0.83 34.43 -34.63
CA SER A 36 -0.09 35.69 -34.56
C SER A 36 0.33 35.98 -33.12
N ARG A 37 1.56 36.49 -32.94
CA ARG A 37 2.25 36.85 -31.69
C ARG A 37 3.11 35.75 -31.03
N LEU A 38 4.16 35.34 -31.75
CA LEU A 38 5.42 34.91 -31.14
C LEU A 38 6.41 36.07 -31.25
N ARG A 39 6.31 37.08 -30.38
CA ARG A 39 7.35 38.09 -30.22
C ARG A 39 7.24 38.87 -28.91
N ASP A 40 7.18 38.18 -27.76
CA ASP A 40 7.59 38.81 -26.49
C ASP A 40 7.84 37.80 -25.37
N GLN A 41 8.92 37.01 -25.46
CA GLN A 41 9.42 36.20 -24.34
C GLN A 41 10.78 36.71 -23.85
N ARG A 42 10.84 37.99 -23.45
CA ARG A 42 11.93 38.49 -22.62
C ARG A 42 11.36 39.37 -21.51
N ARG A 43 11.05 38.75 -20.36
CA ARG A 43 11.15 39.28 -18.98
C ARG A 43 10.31 38.40 -18.04
N LEU A 44 10.93 37.35 -17.49
CA LEU A 44 10.44 36.75 -16.24
C LEU A 44 10.96 37.62 -15.08
N PRO A 45 10.13 38.00 -14.09
CA PRO A 45 10.60 38.68 -12.90
C PRO A 45 11.49 37.74 -12.07
N ARG A 46 12.66 38.23 -11.64
CA ARG A 46 13.57 37.49 -10.75
C ARG A 46 12.89 37.28 -9.40
N ILE A 47 12.71 36.02 -9.00
CA ILE A 47 12.28 35.64 -7.65
C ILE A 47 13.40 36.04 -6.67
N PRO A 48 13.14 36.81 -5.61
CA PRO A 48 14.15 37.10 -4.60
C PRO A 48 14.53 35.83 -3.86
N THR A 49 15.81 35.49 -3.89
CA THR A 49 16.40 34.39 -3.11
C THR A 49 16.26 34.71 -1.63
N LEU A 50 15.46 33.93 -0.91
CA LEU A 50 15.44 33.96 0.56
C LEU A 50 16.85 33.65 1.10
N PRO A 51 17.39 34.43 2.04
CA PRO A 51 18.66 34.12 2.67
C PRO A 51 18.56 32.78 3.42
N PRO A 52 19.64 31.99 3.51
CA PRO A 52 19.63 30.76 4.25
C PRO A 52 19.32 31.06 5.73
N ARG A 53 18.27 30.44 6.26
CA ARG A 53 17.98 30.41 7.69
C ARG A 53 19.20 29.83 8.41
N SER A 54 19.97 30.69 9.06
CA SER A 54 20.93 30.27 10.08
C SER A 54 20.18 29.48 11.14
N ARG A 55 20.47 28.17 11.26
CA ARG A 55 19.94 27.32 12.34
C ARG A 55 20.48 27.86 13.67
N PRO A 56 19.66 28.40 14.58
CA PRO A 56 20.18 28.82 15.87
C PRO A 56 20.37 27.58 16.74
N ALA A 57 21.60 27.36 17.23
CA ALA A 57 22.09 26.75 18.48
C ALA A 57 21.27 25.74 19.34
N ARG A 58 20.01 25.43 19.04
CA ARG A 58 19.12 24.56 19.82
C ARG A 58 19.50 23.07 19.76
N ASP A 59 20.21 22.64 18.71
CA ASP A 59 20.64 21.24 18.57
C ASP A 59 21.83 20.86 19.48
N GLN A 60 22.56 21.83 20.02
CA GLN A 60 23.66 21.58 20.97
C GLN A 60 23.16 21.40 22.41
N ALA A 61 22.03 22.03 22.77
CA ALA A 61 21.44 21.92 24.11
C ALA A 61 20.90 20.51 24.42
N MET A 62 20.49 19.76 23.40
CA MET A 62 19.95 18.39 23.55
C MET A 62 21.02 17.31 23.82
N ARG A 63 22.31 17.66 23.82
CA ARG A 63 23.44 16.72 23.99
C ARG A 63 24.12 16.76 25.37
N ILE A 64 23.60 17.59 26.28
CA ILE A 64 24.19 17.84 27.61
C ILE A 64 23.25 17.39 28.73
N VAL A 65 21.98 17.11 28.41
CA VAL A 65 20.93 16.78 29.39
C VAL A 65 21.25 15.46 30.12
N GLY A 66 21.64 14.40 29.41
CA GLY A 66 21.99 13.12 30.04
C GLY A 66 23.23 13.21 30.92
N LYS A 67 24.23 14.01 30.55
CA LYS A 67 25.40 14.29 31.41
C LYS A 67 25.01 14.94 32.75
N ILE A 68 24.12 15.94 32.71
CA ILE A 68 23.68 16.66 33.91
C ILE A 68 22.83 15.75 34.79
N VAL A 69 21.83 15.09 34.21
CA VAL A 69 20.92 14.19 34.95
C VAL A 69 21.68 12.99 35.52
N GLY A 70 22.54 12.36 34.72
CA GLY A 70 23.38 11.24 35.15
C GLY A 70 24.33 11.64 36.28
N GLY A 71 24.97 12.82 36.19
CA GLY A 71 25.85 13.33 37.25
C GLY A 71 25.13 13.57 38.58
N ILE A 72 23.91 14.13 38.54
CA ILE A 72 23.09 14.35 39.74
C ILE A 72 22.69 13.01 40.37
N ILE A 73 22.19 12.05 39.58
CA ILE A 73 21.79 10.73 40.07
C ILE A 73 22.98 9.99 40.68
N GLY A 74 24.12 9.98 39.99
CA GLY A 74 25.34 9.34 40.47
C GLY A 74 25.87 9.96 41.75
N PHE A 75 25.81 11.29 41.89
CA PHE A 75 26.20 11.95 43.13
C PHE A 75 25.27 11.63 44.30
N VAL A 76 23.94 11.63 44.07
CA VAL A 76 22.95 11.35 45.13
C VAL A 76 23.02 9.89 45.59
N ALA A 77 23.20 8.94 44.67
CA ALA A 77 23.22 7.51 44.98
C ALA A 77 24.46 7.09 45.78
N PHE A 78 25.63 7.65 45.47
CA PHE A 78 26.90 7.24 46.08
C PHE A 78 27.47 8.26 47.06
N ARG A 79 26.85 9.45 47.17
CA ARG A 79 27.24 10.58 48.05
C ARG A 79 28.73 10.93 47.99
N SER A 80 29.35 10.72 46.83
CA SER A 80 30.79 10.78 46.61
C SER A 80 31.10 11.43 45.26
N PRO A 81 32.22 12.17 45.13
CA PRO A 81 32.66 12.72 43.84
C PRO A 81 32.89 11.63 42.78
N PHE A 82 33.22 10.40 43.19
CA PHE A 82 33.31 9.25 42.28
C PHE A 82 31.95 8.91 41.65
N GLY A 83 30.87 8.99 42.44
CA GLY A 83 29.51 8.78 41.96
C GLY A 83 29.08 9.79 40.91
N LEU A 84 29.46 11.07 41.08
CA LEU A 84 29.22 12.12 40.08
C LEU A 84 29.95 11.80 38.78
N ALA A 85 31.24 11.43 38.84
CA ALA A 85 32.02 11.11 37.65
C ALA A 85 31.45 9.90 36.90
N LEU A 86 31.09 8.84 37.62
CA LEU A 86 30.45 7.65 37.05
C LEU A 86 29.09 8.00 36.44
N GLY A 87 28.30 8.82 37.12
CA GLY A 87 27.00 9.30 36.67
C GLY A 87 27.09 10.14 35.38
N VAL A 88 28.05 11.05 35.29
CA VAL A 88 28.31 11.82 34.06
C VAL A 88 28.79 10.92 32.92
N ALA A 89 29.64 9.93 33.20
CA ALA A 89 30.11 8.98 32.19
C ALA A 89 28.95 8.12 31.64
N LEU A 90 28.10 7.59 32.52
CA LEU A 90 26.90 6.83 32.13
C LEU A 90 25.88 7.73 31.40
N GLY A 91 25.68 8.95 31.88
CA GLY A 91 24.85 9.96 31.22
C GLY A 91 25.34 10.34 29.83
N HIS A 92 26.66 10.38 29.64
CA HIS A 92 27.27 10.59 28.32
C HIS A 92 27.03 9.41 27.38
N LEU A 93 27.14 8.18 27.87
CA LEU A 93 26.82 6.97 27.10
C LEU A 93 25.33 6.93 26.74
N TYR A 94 24.44 7.38 27.64
CA TYR A 94 23.02 7.53 27.39
C TYR A 94 22.71 8.60 26.33
N ASP A 95 23.36 9.77 26.40
CA ASP A 95 23.23 10.82 25.37
C ASP A 95 23.71 10.34 23.98
N GLN A 96 24.76 9.50 23.93
CA GLN A 96 25.22 8.87 22.69
C GLN A 96 24.28 7.75 22.20
N ALA A 97 23.65 7.00 23.11
CA ALA A 97 22.68 5.96 22.78
C ALA A 97 21.32 6.52 22.33
N SER A 98 20.87 7.62 22.93
CA SER A 98 19.68 8.39 22.51
C SER A 98 19.93 9.25 21.27
N ALA A 99 21.18 9.38 20.81
CA ALA A 99 21.50 9.90 19.48
C ALA A 99 21.29 8.86 18.36
N ARG A 100 20.89 7.62 18.68
CA ARG A 100 20.19 6.79 17.69
C ARG A 100 18.95 7.57 17.25
N PRO A 101 18.71 7.76 15.93
CA PRO A 101 17.46 8.36 15.50
C PRO A 101 16.34 7.56 16.19
N PRO A 102 15.33 8.23 16.77
CA PRO A 102 14.23 7.55 17.42
C PRO A 102 13.76 6.45 16.46
N THR A 103 13.51 5.25 17.00
CA THR A 103 12.81 4.21 16.26
C THR A 103 11.60 4.89 15.61
N PRO A 104 11.49 4.92 14.27
CA PRO A 104 10.37 5.58 13.65
C PRO A 104 9.15 4.81 14.14
N ARG A 105 8.36 5.47 14.99
CA ARG A 105 6.92 5.22 15.04
C ARG A 105 6.47 5.12 13.59
N PHE A 106 5.60 4.17 13.23
CA PHE A 106 5.04 4.13 11.87
C PHE A 106 4.45 5.51 11.54
N GLY A 107 5.25 6.35 10.90
CA GLY A 107 5.03 7.78 10.85
C GLY A 107 4.27 8.12 9.58
N ILE A 108 3.51 9.21 9.64
CA ILE A 108 2.90 9.89 8.49
C ILE A 108 3.82 10.06 7.26
N GLU A 109 5.14 9.92 7.43
CA GLU A 109 6.17 9.94 6.40
C GLU A 109 5.95 8.93 5.26
N PHE A 110 5.36 7.75 5.51
CA PHE A 110 5.13 6.78 4.41
C PHE A 110 3.89 7.11 3.56
N ILE A 111 2.95 7.91 4.08
CA ILE A 111 1.67 8.22 3.42
C ILE A 111 1.93 8.93 2.09
N GLY A 112 2.77 9.97 2.09
CA GLY A 112 3.03 10.76 0.89
C GLY A 112 3.64 9.96 -0.27
N PRO A 113 4.69 9.17 -0.04
CA PRO A 113 5.26 8.24 -1.02
C PRO A 113 4.27 7.15 -1.46
N LEU A 114 3.54 6.54 -0.51
CA LEU A 114 2.56 5.49 -0.79
C LEU A 114 1.48 5.97 -1.75
N PHE A 115 0.86 7.11 -1.45
CA PHE A 115 -0.22 7.65 -2.29
C PHE A 115 0.28 8.22 -3.62
N ALA A 116 1.49 8.75 -3.67
CA ALA A 116 2.11 9.13 -4.95
C ALA A 116 2.34 7.91 -5.86
N PHE A 117 2.82 6.80 -5.30
CA PHE A 117 2.99 5.56 -6.06
C PHE A 117 1.64 4.91 -6.44
N ALA A 118 0.65 4.97 -5.54
CA ALA A 118 -0.72 4.53 -5.82
C ALA A 118 -1.34 5.30 -7.00
N GLY A 119 -1.14 6.62 -7.08
CA GLY A 119 -1.59 7.44 -8.22
C GLY A 119 -0.92 7.02 -9.54
N ALA A 120 0.37 6.67 -9.50
CA ALA A 120 1.09 6.17 -10.67
C ALA A 120 0.59 4.78 -11.11
N LEU A 121 0.29 3.89 -10.16
CA LEU A 121 -0.33 2.60 -10.42
C LEU A 121 -1.69 2.77 -11.10
N ALA A 122 -2.54 3.61 -10.52
CA ALA A 122 -3.89 3.84 -11.01
C ALA A 122 -3.94 4.48 -12.40
N LYS A 123 -2.91 5.25 -12.78
CA LYS A 123 -2.85 5.90 -14.10
C LYS A 123 -2.14 5.07 -15.17
N SER A 124 -1.49 3.97 -14.80
CA SER A 124 -0.52 3.28 -15.66
C SER A 124 -1.12 2.69 -16.95
N ASP A 125 -2.41 2.39 -16.97
CA ASP A 125 -3.19 1.95 -18.14
C ASP A 125 -3.84 3.11 -18.92
N GLY A 126 -3.57 4.36 -18.54
CA GLY A 126 -3.97 5.57 -19.26
C GLY A 126 -5.25 6.23 -18.76
N ARG A 127 -6.03 5.57 -17.89
CA ARG A 127 -7.22 6.13 -17.23
C ARG A 127 -7.24 5.70 -15.78
N VAL A 128 -8.00 6.39 -14.93
CA VAL A 128 -8.23 5.95 -13.55
C VAL A 128 -9.68 5.54 -13.47
N SER A 129 -9.96 4.31 -13.08
CA SER A 129 -11.32 3.78 -13.02
C SER A 129 -11.98 3.99 -11.66
N GLU A 130 -13.31 3.88 -11.63
CA GLU A 130 -14.11 4.02 -10.42
C GLU A 130 -13.76 2.97 -9.33
N PRO A 131 -13.52 1.68 -9.67
CA PRO A 131 -13.02 0.71 -8.69
C PRO A 131 -11.68 1.10 -8.06
N GLU A 132 -10.76 1.69 -8.83
CA GLU A 132 -9.47 2.14 -8.30
C GLU A 132 -9.60 3.36 -7.39
N ILE A 133 -10.50 4.29 -7.72
CA ILE A 133 -10.82 5.42 -6.86
C ILE A 133 -11.38 4.91 -5.53
N SER A 134 -12.35 4.00 -5.59
CA SER A 134 -12.92 3.35 -4.40
C SER A 134 -11.86 2.62 -3.58
N ALA A 135 -10.95 1.88 -4.21
CA ALA A 135 -9.83 1.22 -3.53
C ALA A 135 -8.86 2.22 -2.88
N ALA A 136 -8.58 3.36 -3.53
CA ALA A 136 -7.76 4.42 -2.96
C ALA A 136 -8.43 5.11 -1.76
N GLU A 137 -9.75 5.32 -1.81
CA GLU A 137 -10.51 5.85 -0.68
C GLU A 137 -10.58 4.85 0.49
N ALA A 138 -10.80 3.58 0.19
CA ALA A 138 -10.76 2.50 1.17
C ALA A 138 -9.38 2.37 1.82
N LEU A 139 -8.30 2.61 1.05
CA LEU A 139 -6.93 2.67 1.59
C LEU A 139 -6.78 3.82 2.59
N MET A 140 -7.32 5.01 2.32
CA MET A 140 -7.33 6.12 3.28
C MET A 140 -8.11 5.77 4.55
N GLY A 141 -9.28 5.14 4.41
CA GLY A 141 -10.08 4.68 5.53
C GLY A 141 -9.36 3.63 6.38
N ARG A 142 -8.71 2.66 5.73
CA ARG A 142 -7.92 1.60 6.40
C ARG A 142 -6.72 2.16 7.16
N LEU A 143 -6.04 3.15 6.62
CA LEU A 143 -4.95 3.80 7.34
C LEU A 143 -5.43 4.70 8.48
N ASN A 144 -6.75 4.83 8.67
CA ASN A 144 -7.40 5.71 9.63
C ASN A 144 -6.87 7.15 9.54
N LEU A 145 -6.76 7.65 8.31
CA LEU A 145 -6.20 8.97 8.06
C LEU A 145 -7.11 10.06 8.62
N ASP A 146 -6.53 10.96 9.41
CA ASP A 146 -7.21 12.18 9.82
C ASP A 146 -7.48 13.11 8.60
N PRO A 147 -8.32 14.15 8.74
CA PRO A 147 -8.65 15.03 7.61
C PRO A 147 -7.45 15.68 6.92
N GLU A 148 -6.40 16.03 7.67
CA GLU A 148 -5.20 16.67 7.10
C GLU A 148 -4.33 15.64 6.38
N GLN A 149 -4.16 14.45 6.96
CA GLN A 149 -3.48 13.33 6.32
C GLN A 149 -4.19 12.89 5.03
N ARG A 150 -5.53 12.89 5.03
CA ARG A 150 -6.34 12.61 3.83
C ARG A 150 -6.07 13.64 2.74
N ARG A 151 -5.97 14.93 3.10
CA ARG A 151 -5.63 16.02 2.16
C ARG A 151 -4.25 15.81 1.54
N VAL A 152 -3.25 15.43 2.35
CA VAL A 152 -1.89 15.10 1.88
C VAL A 152 -1.91 13.88 0.95
N ALA A 153 -2.62 12.82 1.33
CA ALA A 153 -2.76 11.61 0.54
C ALA A 153 -3.38 11.91 -0.84
N MET A 154 -4.48 12.66 -0.89
CA MET A 154 -5.14 13.08 -2.13
C MET A 154 -4.23 13.94 -3.01
N ALA A 155 -3.49 14.88 -2.42
CA ALA A 155 -2.54 15.72 -3.15
C ALA A 155 -1.43 14.88 -3.78
N ARG A 156 -0.84 13.94 -3.02
CA ARG A 156 0.24 13.07 -3.50
C ARG A 156 -0.26 12.08 -4.55
N PHE A 157 -1.45 11.52 -4.38
CA PHE A 157 -2.11 10.71 -5.40
C PHE A 157 -2.32 11.48 -6.70
N THR A 158 -2.72 12.75 -6.62
CA THR A 158 -2.88 13.62 -7.79
C THR A 158 -1.56 13.90 -8.50
N VAL A 159 -0.46 14.08 -7.76
CA VAL A 159 0.89 14.19 -8.34
C VAL A 159 1.29 12.88 -9.02
N GLY A 160 0.98 11.73 -8.41
CA GLY A 160 1.26 10.40 -8.97
C GLY A 160 0.60 10.13 -10.32
N LYS A 161 -0.57 10.75 -10.58
CA LYS A 161 -1.33 10.61 -11.83
C LYS A 161 -0.78 11.45 -13.00
N GLN A 162 0.23 12.29 -12.78
CA GLN A 162 0.73 13.15 -13.85
C GLN A 162 1.47 12.31 -14.90
N PRO A 163 1.32 12.59 -16.22
CA PRO A 163 1.99 11.82 -17.28
C PRO A 163 3.51 11.80 -17.15
N GLU A 164 4.10 12.89 -16.67
CA GLU A 164 5.54 13.06 -16.46
C GLU A 164 6.00 12.61 -15.07
N PHE A 165 5.14 11.92 -14.31
CA PHE A 165 5.44 11.54 -12.94
C PHE A 165 6.62 10.57 -12.85
N ASN A 166 7.64 10.98 -12.10
CA ASN A 166 8.80 10.15 -11.83
C ASN A 166 8.55 9.24 -10.61
N ASN A 167 8.21 7.98 -10.87
CA ASN A 167 7.99 6.97 -9.83
C ASN A 167 9.26 6.52 -9.08
N THR A 168 10.46 6.91 -9.50
CA THR A 168 11.70 6.51 -8.81
C THR A 168 11.84 7.17 -7.44
N VAL A 169 11.38 8.42 -7.30
CA VAL A 169 11.42 9.18 -6.05
C VAL A 169 10.55 8.53 -4.95
N PRO A 170 9.23 8.32 -5.14
CA PRO A 170 8.41 7.66 -4.13
C PRO A 170 8.86 6.21 -3.87
N LEU A 171 9.39 5.50 -4.88
CA LEU A 171 9.96 4.16 -4.68
C LEU A 171 11.17 4.20 -3.74
N ALA A 172 12.07 5.17 -3.90
CA ALA A 172 13.22 5.34 -3.01
C ALA A 172 12.78 5.73 -1.60
N GLU A 173 11.77 6.60 -1.47
CA GLU A 173 11.17 6.98 -0.17
C GLU A 173 10.53 5.77 0.53
N LEU A 174 9.75 4.95 -0.19
CA LEU A 174 9.15 3.72 0.34
C LEU A 174 10.20 2.69 0.75
N ARG A 175 11.25 2.52 -0.07
CA ARG A 175 12.39 1.65 0.25
C ARG A 175 13.12 2.13 1.50
N SER A 176 13.36 3.44 1.60
CA SER A 176 13.99 4.07 2.77
C SER A 176 13.14 3.85 4.02
N TRP A 177 11.82 4.01 3.92
CA TRP A 177 10.89 3.75 5.02
C TRP A 177 10.90 2.28 5.46
N CYS A 178 10.99 1.34 4.52
CA CYS A 178 11.12 -0.08 4.85
C CYS A 178 12.46 -0.39 5.54
N ARG A 179 13.53 0.39 5.34
CA ARG A 179 14.87 0.19 5.96
C ARG A 179 15.41 -1.25 5.81
N GLY A 180 15.06 -1.94 4.73
CA GLY A 180 15.40 -3.36 4.51
C GLY A 180 14.65 -4.36 5.41
N ARG A 181 13.74 -3.88 6.26
CA ARG A 181 12.83 -4.71 7.05
C ARG A 181 11.75 -5.31 6.14
N ARG A 182 11.77 -6.63 6.02
CA ARG A 182 10.84 -7.36 5.15
C ARG A 182 9.38 -7.18 5.58
N ASP A 183 9.10 -7.20 6.88
CA ASP A 183 7.77 -6.96 7.47
C ASP A 183 7.13 -5.65 6.99
N HIS A 184 7.90 -4.57 6.89
CA HIS A 184 7.43 -3.30 6.35
C HIS A 184 7.16 -3.36 4.84
N ALA A 185 8.02 -4.04 4.09
CA ALA A 185 7.82 -4.23 2.65
C ALA A 185 6.52 -4.99 2.35
N PHE A 186 6.21 -6.02 3.14
CA PHE A 186 4.97 -6.78 3.05
C PHE A 186 3.74 -5.90 3.30
N ILE A 187 3.79 -4.99 4.27
CA ILE A 187 2.70 -4.04 4.54
C ILE A 187 2.45 -3.11 3.35
N VAL A 188 3.53 -2.52 2.79
CA VAL A 188 3.41 -1.61 1.62
C VAL A 188 2.83 -2.34 0.42
N LEU A 189 3.33 -3.55 0.13
CA LEU A 189 2.77 -4.38 -0.94
C LEU A 189 1.31 -4.69 -0.69
N ASP A 190 0.96 -5.18 0.50
CA ASP A 190 -0.42 -5.52 0.85
C ASP A 190 -1.35 -4.33 0.62
N LEU A 191 -0.99 -3.13 1.08
CA LEU A 191 -1.79 -1.92 0.87
C LEU A 191 -1.98 -1.57 -0.60
N LEU A 192 -0.95 -1.71 -1.44
CA LEU A 192 -1.02 -1.37 -2.86
C LEU A 192 -1.67 -2.46 -3.71
N LEU A 193 -1.63 -3.72 -3.29
CA LEU A 193 -2.24 -4.82 -4.04
C LEU A 193 -3.77 -4.68 -4.12
N ASP A 194 -4.44 -4.11 -3.12
CA ASP A 194 -5.89 -3.87 -3.23
C ASP A 194 -6.24 -2.90 -4.37
N LEU A 195 -5.36 -1.93 -4.62
CA LEU A 195 -5.51 -1.01 -5.73
C LEU A 195 -5.22 -1.69 -7.06
N VAL A 196 -4.14 -2.47 -7.13
CA VAL A 196 -3.72 -3.20 -8.34
C VAL A 196 -4.83 -4.12 -8.84
N TYR A 197 -5.53 -4.80 -7.92
CA TYR A 197 -6.56 -5.77 -8.22
C TYR A 197 -7.99 -5.22 -8.16
N ALA A 198 -8.17 -3.89 -8.00
CA ALA A 198 -9.50 -3.28 -7.88
C ALA A 198 -10.42 -3.58 -9.09
N GLU A 199 -9.84 -3.78 -10.28
CA GLU A 199 -10.57 -4.09 -11.51
C GLU A 199 -10.62 -5.60 -11.84
N GLY A 200 -10.05 -6.45 -10.99
CA GLY A 200 -10.01 -7.91 -11.16
C GLY A 200 -8.92 -8.42 -12.13
N LEU A 201 -8.79 -7.85 -13.33
CA LEU A 201 -7.74 -8.21 -14.30
C LEU A 201 -6.58 -7.22 -14.25
N VAL A 202 -5.37 -7.70 -13.97
CA VAL A 202 -4.19 -6.83 -13.93
C VAL A 202 -3.61 -6.66 -15.34
N VAL A 203 -3.63 -5.42 -15.83
CA VAL A 203 -3.06 -5.06 -17.15
C VAL A 203 -1.54 -4.93 -17.05
N HIS A 204 -0.83 -5.24 -18.14
CA HIS A 204 0.65 -5.23 -18.22
C HIS A 204 1.34 -3.95 -17.67
N PRO A 205 0.83 -2.72 -17.87
CA PRO A 205 1.47 -1.52 -17.33
C PRO A 205 1.52 -1.47 -15.79
N LYS A 206 0.46 -1.92 -15.11
CA LYS A 206 0.40 -2.00 -13.63
C LYS A 206 1.42 -3.00 -13.10
N LEU A 207 1.51 -4.18 -13.73
CA LEU A 207 2.46 -5.22 -13.35
C LEU A 207 3.91 -4.75 -13.41
N ALA A 208 4.28 -3.97 -14.42
CA ALA A 208 5.63 -3.42 -14.54
C ALA A 208 5.99 -2.50 -13.35
N LEU A 209 5.03 -1.71 -12.85
CA LEU A 209 5.23 -0.88 -11.66
C LEU A 209 5.32 -1.72 -10.38
N VAL A 210 4.48 -2.75 -10.25
CA VAL A 210 4.52 -3.68 -9.11
C VAL A 210 5.85 -4.43 -9.06
N GLN A 211 6.36 -4.90 -10.19
CA GLN A 211 7.67 -5.56 -10.28
C GLN A 211 8.82 -4.61 -9.88
N LYS A 212 8.76 -3.34 -10.30
CA LYS A 212 9.72 -2.31 -9.86
C LYS A 212 9.67 -2.09 -8.35
N LEU A 213 8.46 -2.04 -7.76
CA LEU A 213 8.27 -1.94 -6.32
C LEU A 213 8.86 -3.16 -5.60
N CYS A 214 8.53 -4.37 -6.03
CA CYS A 214 9.05 -5.61 -5.43
C CYS A 214 10.58 -5.64 -5.47
N SER A 215 11.16 -5.29 -6.62
CA SER A 215 12.63 -5.20 -6.78
C SER A 215 13.25 -4.16 -5.85
N ALA A 216 12.62 -2.99 -5.70
CA ALA A 216 13.10 -1.93 -4.80
C ALA A 216 13.02 -2.33 -3.32
N LEU A 217 12.00 -3.11 -2.95
CA LEU A 217 11.76 -3.55 -1.58
C LEU A 217 12.45 -4.88 -1.23
N GLY A 218 13.06 -5.56 -2.21
CA GLY A 218 13.70 -6.86 -2.01
C GLY A 218 12.72 -8.00 -1.78
N VAL A 219 11.52 -7.90 -2.38
CA VAL A 219 10.47 -8.93 -2.36
C VAL A 219 10.57 -9.76 -3.64
N THR A 220 10.62 -11.09 -3.49
CA THR A 220 10.72 -12.00 -4.63
C THR A 220 9.38 -12.25 -5.31
N GLU A 221 9.40 -12.80 -6.52
CA GLU A 221 8.18 -13.18 -7.25
C GLU A 221 7.34 -14.21 -6.49
N HIS A 222 7.98 -15.19 -5.83
CA HIS A 222 7.29 -16.16 -4.97
C HIS A 222 6.62 -15.51 -3.76
N GLU A 223 7.25 -14.50 -3.17
CA GLU A 223 6.67 -13.75 -2.04
C GLU A 223 5.48 -12.90 -2.49
N LEU A 224 5.58 -12.25 -3.66
CA LEU A 224 4.47 -11.55 -4.29
C LEU A 224 3.31 -12.49 -4.63
N SER A 225 3.62 -13.66 -5.19
CA SER A 225 2.66 -14.73 -5.50
C SER A 225 1.89 -15.16 -4.24
N ALA A 226 2.61 -15.49 -3.17
CA ALA A 226 2.02 -15.89 -1.90
C ALA A 226 1.12 -14.78 -1.32
N LEU A 227 1.57 -13.52 -1.34
CA LEU A 227 0.76 -12.38 -0.90
C LEU A 227 -0.54 -12.22 -1.68
N SER A 228 -0.46 -12.33 -3.01
CA SER A 228 -1.63 -12.22 -3.88
C SER A 228 -2.59 -13.40 -3.66
N ALA A 229 -2.07 -14.61 -3.51
CA ALA A 229 -2.88 -15.80 -3.22
C ALA A 229 -3.59 -15.68 -1.86
N MET A 230 -2.89 -15.23 -0.82
CA MET A 230 -3.45 -14.96 0.51
C MET A 230 -4.55 -13.88 0.49
N LYS A 231 -4.57 -12.98 -0.50
CA LYS A 231 -5.67 -12.01 -0.70
C LYS A 231 -6.85 -12.58 -1.48
N GLY A 232 -6.78 -13.84 -1.92
CA GLY A 232 -7.78 -14.43 -2.80
C GLY A 232 -7.68 -13.95 -4.24
N TYR A 233 -6.60 -13.26 -4.62
CA TYR A 233 -6.38 -12.86 -6.02
C TYR A 233 -5.93 -14.03 -6.92
N GLY A 234 -5.58 -15.18 -6.32
CA GLY A 234 -5.34 -16.47 -6.99
C GLY A 234 -4.30 -16.44 -8.11
N PRO A 235 -3.98 -17.57 -8.76
CA PRO A 235 -2.97 -17.63 -9.82
C PRO A 235 -3.43 -17.06 -11.17
N ALA A 236 -4.31 -16.05 -11.18
CA ALA A 236 -4.76 -15.36 -12.41
C ALA A 236 -3.58 -14.81 -13.23
N TRP A 237 -2.50 -14.45 -12.56
CA TRP A 237 -1.23 -13.97 -13.13
C TRP A 237 -0.36 -15.09 -13.73
N HIS A 238 -0.38 -16.32 -13.22
CA HIS A 238 0.30 -17.48 -13.83
C HIS A 238 -0.37 -17.94 -15.13
N ARG A 239 -1.71 -17.87 -15.21
CA ARG A 239 -2.46 -18.27 -16.40
C ARG A 239 -2.22 -17.34 -17.60
N ALA A 240 -2.07 -16.04 -17.36
CA ALA A 240 -1.81 -15.04 -18.40
C ALA A 240 -0.38 -15.11 -18.98
N GLN A 241 0.60 -15.57 -18.20
CA GLN A 241 2.01 -15.63 -18.64
C GLN A 241 2.38 -16.97 -19.31
N TYR A 242 1.75 -18.09 -18.93
CA TYR A 242 1.99 -19.41 -19.55
C TYR A 242 1.19 -19.68 -20.84
N GLN A 243 0.13 -18.92 -21.13
CA GLN A 243 -0.63 -19.07 -22.37
C GLN A 243 0.09 -18.54 -23.62
N ARG A 244 1.28 -17.93 -23.50
CA ARG A 244 2.06 -17.48 -24.66
C ARG A 244 2.61 -18.64 -25.52
N ASN A 245 2.67 -19.86 -24.98
CA ASN A 245 3.15 -21.06 -25.67
C ASN A 245 2.09 -22.15 -25.90
N ALA A 246 0.82 -21.91 -25.55
CA ALA A 246 -0.26 -22.84 -25.86
C ALA A 246 -1.09 -22.31 -27.03
N ARG A 247 -1.05 -23.01 -28.16
CA ARG A 247 -1.89 -22.72 -29.33
C ARG A 247 -3.36 -22.68 -28.91
N PRO A 248 -4.13 -21.62 -29.22
CA PRO A 248 -5.52 -21.56 -28.79
C PRO A 248 -6.36 -22.48 -29.69
N SER A 249 -6.92 -23.52 -29.08
CA SER A 249 -8.08 -24.24 -29.64
C SER A 249 -9.30 -23.36 -29.45
N SER A 250 -9.86 -22.90 -30.56
CA SER A 250 -11.07 -22.11 -30.63
C SER A 250 -12.28 -22.93 -30.18
N ARG A 251 -12.82 -22.64 -28.99
CA ARG A 251 -14.24 -22.79 -28.66
C ARG A 251 -14.59 -21.98 -27.41
N ASP A 252 -15.63 -21.17 -27.59
CA ASP A 252 -16.58 -20.66 -26.60
C ASP A 252 -16.00 -19.80 -25.45
N TRP A 253 -16.06 -18.48 -25.64
CA TRP A 253 -15.67 -17.47 -24.66
C TRP A 253 -16.85 -17.09 -23.75
N GLU A 254 -17.39 -18.00 -22.95
CA GLU A 254 -18.22 -17.58 -21.82
C GLU A 254 -17.30 -17.11 -20.68
N GLN A 255 -17.28 -15.79 -20.47
CA GLN A 255 -16.56 -15.16 -19.36
C GLN A 255 -17.20 -15.60 -18.03
N PRO A 256 -16.49 -16.33 -17.14
CA PRO A 256 -17.03 -16.62 -15.82
C PRO A 256 -17.06 -15.32 -15.01
N ALA A 257 -18.19 -15.05 -14.36
CA ALA A 257 -18.31 -13.94 -13.41
C ALA A 257 -17.19 -13.98 -12.34
N PRO A 258 -16.72 -12.82 -11.85
CA PRO A 258 -15.70 -12.78 -10.81
C PRO A 258 -16.20 -13.54 -9.56
N PRO A 259 -15.37 -14.42 -8.96
CA PRO A 259 -15.79 -15.18 -7.79
C PRO A 259 -16.04 -14.26 -6.59
N PRO A 260 -17.00 -14.59 -5.71
CA PRO A 260 -17.24 -13.84 -4.48
C PRO A 260 -15.98 -13.85 -3.58
N PRO A 261 -15.83 -12.85 -2.68
CA PRO A 261 -14.72 -12.83 -1.72
C PRO A 261 -14.73 -14.11 -0.88
N ARG A 262 -13.65 -14.89 -0.97
CA ARG A 262 -13.55 -16.23 -0.37
C ARG A 262 -13.19 -16.16 1.11
N GLN A 263 -13.84 -16.98 1.91
CA GLN A 263 -13.49 -17.15 3.34
C GLN A 263 -12.12 -17.88 3.47
N PRO A 264 -11.38 -17.71 4.58
CA PRO A 264 -10.07 -18.33 4.81
C PRO A 264 -10.05 -19.87 4.73
N SER A 265 -11.23 -20.49 4.78
CA SER A 265 -11.43 -21.94 4.60
C SER A 265 -11.31 -22.42 3.16
N GLN A 266 -11.31 -21.53 2.17
CA GLN A 266 -11.31 -21.87 0.74
C GLN A 266 -9.98 -21.58 0.02
N LEU A 267 -8.97 -21.06 0.72
CA LEU A 267 -7.64 -20.84 0.15
C LEU A 267 -6.81 -22.13 0.23
N ASP A 268 -6.10 -22.46 -0.85
CA ASP A 268 -5.17 -23.59 -0.88
C ASP A 268 -4.06 -23.33 0.18
N PRO A 269 -3.89 -24.22 1.16
CA PRO A 269 -2.95 -24.00 2.25
C PRO A 269 -1.48 -23.95 1.77
N TYR A 270 -1.13 -24.61 0.66
CA TYR A 270 0.21 -24.53 0.08
C TYR A 270 0.45 -23.18 -0.60
N GLU A 271 -0.59 -22.62 -1.25
CA GLU A 271 -0.54 -21.27 -1.80
C GLU A 271 -0.39 -20.20 -0.71
N VAL A 272 -1.10 -20.34 0.42
CA VAL A 272 -0.98 -19.43 1.57
C VAL A 272 0.43 -19.46 2.17
N LEU A 273 1.06 -20.63 2.20
CA LEU A 273 2.44 -20.79 2.66
C LEU A 273 3.49 -20.40 1.60
N GLY A 274 3.07 -20.15 0.36
CA GLY A 274 3.96 -19.81 -0.76
C GLY A 274 4.89 -20.95 -1.17
N VAL A 275 4.47 -22.20 -1.00
CA VAL A 275 5.24 -23.41 -1.32
C VAL A 275 4.52 -24.25 -2.36
N ALA A 276 5.28 -25.07 -3.09
CA ALA A 276 4.69 -26.03 -4.02
C ALA A 276 3.93 -27.13 -3.25
N ASN A 277 2.89 -27.69 -3.87
CA ASN A 277 2.07 -28.76 -3.29
C ASN A 277 2.88 -30.03 -2.99
N ASP A 278 3.99 -30.26 -3.69
CA ASP A 278 4.93 -31.37 -3.54
C ASP A 278 6.16 -31.02 -2.69
N ALA A 279 6.25 -29.81 -2.12
CA ALA A 279 7.37 -29.39 -1.29
C ALA A 279 7.59 -30.34 -0.09
N ASP A 280 8.85 -30.52 0.32
CA ASP A 280 9.17 -31.35 1.48
C ASP A 280 8.78 -30.68 2.81
N ASP A 281 8.64 -31.50 3.86
CA ASP A 281 8.14 -31.04 5.16
C ASP A 281 9.08 -30.02 5.82
N ALA A 282 10.38 -30.12 5.55
CA ALA A 282 11.37 -29.16 6.00
C ALA A 282 11.16 -27.77 5.36
N THR A 283 10.86 -27.71 4.06
CA THR A 283 10.53 -26.47 3.35
C THR A 283 9.22 -25.87 3.89
N ILE A 284 8.20 -26.68 4.12
CA ILE A 284 6.92 -26.24 4.69
C ILE A 284 7.12 -25.63 6.09
N LYS A 285 7.82 -26.32 7.00
CA LYS A 285 8.13 -25.83 8.35
C LYS A 285 9.02 -24.57 8.32
N ARG A 286 9.90 -24.43 7.32
CA ARG A 286 10.73 -23.23 7.15
C ARG A 286 9.91 -22.04 6.64
N ALA A 287 9.04 -22.25 5.66
CA ALA A 287 8.15 -21.23 5.12
C ALA A 287 7.19 -20.72 6.21
N TYR A 288 6.57 -21.62 6.97
CA TYR A 288 5.73 -21.28 8.12
C TYR A 288 6.45 -20.40 9.14
N ARG A 289 7.63 -20.82 9.63
CA ARG A 289 8.42 -20.04 10.60
C ARG A 289 8.81 -18.66 10.05
N LYS A 290 9.17 -18.60 8.76
CA LYS A 290 9.51 -17.34 8.08
C LYS A 290 8.29 -16.40 8.06
N LEU A 291 7.13 -16.87 7.62
CA LEU A 291 5.90 -16.09 7.54
C LEU A 291 5.42 -15.63 8.92
N MET A 292 5.43 -16.51 9.93
CA MET A 292 5.09 -16.15 11.31
C MET A 292 6.05 -15.11 11.90
N SER A 293 7.35 -15.22 11.58
CA SER A 293 8.32 -14.21 12.01
C SER A 293 8.10 -12.84 11.36
N GLN A 294 7.45 -12.78 10.19
CA GLN A 294 7.18 -11.55 9.45
C GLN A 294 5.89 -10.87 9.89
N HIS A 295 4.87 -11.65 10.26
CA HIS A 295 3.55 -11.16 10.65
C HIS A 295 3.32 -11.15 12.17
N HIS A 296 4.36 -11.36 12.98
CA HIS A 296 4.21 -11.39 14.43
C HIS A 296 3.74 -10.03 14.98
N PRO A 297 2.63 -9.97 15.75
CA PRO A 297 2.06 -8.71 16.23
C PRO A 297 3.03 -7.91 17.12
N ASP A 298 3.92 -8.61 17.82
CA ASP A 298 4.94 -8.02 18.70
C ASP A 298 6.05 -7.24 17.95
N LYS A 299 6.16 -7.37 16.62
CA LYS A 299 7.14 -6.60 15.83
C LYS A 299 6.60 -5.25 15.32
N LEU A 300 5.32 -4.99 15.59
CA LEU A 300 4.56 -3.86 15.08
C LEU A 300 3.91 -3.06 16.21
N VAL A 301 4.52 -3.04 17.40
CA VAL A 301 4.00 -2.35 18.61
C VAL A 301 3.77 -0.86 18.36
N ASP A 302 4.60 -0.23 17.53
CA ASP A 302 4.50 1.19 17.16
C ASP A 302 3.72 1.44 15.84
N ALA A 303 3.05 0.41 15.30
CA ALA A 303 2.25 0.52 14.08
C ALA A 303 0.82 1.00 14.38
N PRO A 304 0.13 1.71 13.46
CA PRO A 304 -1.29 2.03 13.60
C PRO A 304 -2.09 0.77 13.92
N ASP A 305 -3.13 0.91 14.73
CA ASP A 305 -3.93 -0.23 15.21
C ASP A 305 -4.42 -1.13 14.06
N GLU A 306 -4.72 -0.55 12.89
CA GLU A 306 -5.12 -1.33 11.71
C GLU A 306 -3.99 -2.19 11.13
N VAL A 307 -2.76 -1.66 11.07
CA VAL A 307 -1.60 -2.41 10.59
C VAL A 307 -1.29 -3.57 11.53
N ARG A 308 -1.49 -3.36 12.83
CA ARG A 308 -1.40 -4.42 13.84
C ARG A 308 -2.51 -5.46 13.65
N ARG A 309 -3.79 -5.03 13.54
CA ARG A 309 -4.94 -5.92 13.28
C ARG A 309 -4.77 -6.75 12.01
N ARG A 310 -4.25 -6.17 10.93
CA ARG A 310 -3.97 -6.94 9.71
C ARG A 310 -2.87 -7.96 9.91
N SER A 311 -1.80 -7.59 10.60
CA SER A 311 -0.70 -8.52 10.85
C SER A 311 -1.15 -9.68 11.75
N GLU A 312 -2.02 -9.41 12.73
CA GLU A 312 -2.72 -10.43 13.50
C GLU A 312 -3.61 -11.32 12.63
N GLN A 313 -4.42 -10.73 11.74
CA GLN A 313 -5.26 -11.49 10.80
C GLN A 313 -4.41 -12.37 9.88
N ARG A 314 -3.29 -11.86 9.36
CA ARG A 314 -2.33 -12.63 8.55
C ARG A 314 -1.70 -13.76 9.33
N ALA A 315 -1.27 -13.51 10.57
CA ALA A 315 -0.74 -14.56 11.43
C ALA A 315 -1.78 -15.67 11.68
N ARG A 316 -3.07 -15.31 11.83
CA ARG A 316 -4.16 -16.30 11.96
C ARG A 316 -4.34 -17.12 10.67
N GLU A 317 -4.32 -16.49 9.50
CA GLU A 317 -4.43 -17.17 8.21
C GLU A 317 -3.26 -18.15 7.96
N ILE A 318 -2.03 -17.72 8.28
CA ILE A 318 -0.82 -18.53 8.17
C ILE A 318 -0.89 -19.74 9.11
N ASN A 319 -1.32 -19.52 10.36
CA ASN A 319 -1.52 -20.61 11.33
C ASN A 319 -2.58 -21.61 10.82
N ALA A 320 -3.72 -21.12 10.32
CA ALA A 320 -4.78 -21.98 9.80
C ALA A 320 -4.33 -22.80 8.57
N ALA A 321 -3.55 -22.22 7.67
CA ALA A 321 -2.99 -22.93 6.52
C ALA A 321 -1.98 -24.01 6.96
N TYR A 322 -1.08 -23.68 7.88
CA TYR A 322 -0.11 -24.65 8.39
C TYR A 322 -0.77 -25.83 9.11
N GLU A 323 -1.81 -25.58 9.91
CA GLU A 323 -2.59 -26.64 10.56
C GLU A 323 -3.24 -27.59 9.54
N ARG A 324 -3.81 -27.06 8.44
CA ARG A 324 -4.34 -27.92 7.37
C ARG A 324 -3.27 -28.77 6.70
N VAL A 325 -2.11 -28.20 6.37
CA VAL A 325 -1.01 -28.99 5.79
C VAL A 325 -0.54 -30.05 6.79
N ARG A 326 -0.50 -29.70 8.07
CA ARG A 326 -0.11 -30.61 9.16
C ARG A 326 -1.05 -31.80 9.25
N GLU A 327 -2.36 -31.56 9.19
CA GLU A 327 -3.40 -32.60 9.16
C GLU A 327 -3.33 -33.45 7.89
N GLN A 328 -3.20 -32.84 6.71
CA GLN A 328 -3.15 -33.55 5.42
C GLN A 328 -1.95 -34.50 5.30
N ARG A 329 -0.80 -34.12 5.87
CA ARG A 329 0.46 -34.88 5.77
C ARG A 329 0.80 -35.68 7.01
N GLY A 330 0.00 -35.61 8.07
CA GLY A 330 0.28 -36.29 9.35
C GLY A 330 1.54 -35.79 10.06
N LEU A 331 1.88 -34.51 9.86
CA LEU A 331 3.08 -33.91 10.44
C LEU A 331 2.92 -33.75 11.96
N ARG A 332 3.89 -34.25 12.72
CA ARG A 332 4.03 -33.96 14.16
C ARG A 332 4.98 -32.79 14.39
#